data_AF-A0AAV5YEN2-F1
#
_entry.id   AF-A0AAV5YEN2-F1
#
_cell.length_a   1.000
_cell.length_b   1.000
_cell.length_c   1.000
_cell.angle_alpha   90.00
_cell.angle_beta   90.00
_cell.angle_gamma   90.00
#
_symmetry.space_group_name_H-M   'P 1'
#
loop_
_entity.id
_entity.type
_entity.pdbx_description
1 polymer ?
#
loop_
_entity_poly.entity_id
_entity_poly.type
_entity_poly.pdbx_seq_one_letter_code
_entity_poly.pdbx_strand_id
1 'polypeptide(L)'
;MRIRFWGTRGSIPKPGPATVRYGGNTSCVEVRADSTLIVLDCGTGAHELGQQLVAGRSVPKRGHLLITHTHWDHIQGFPFFAPLFVPGSEWDVYAPRQLGRTLEEILGGQMHRTYFPIPLGELAATIRYHELTEGVFDLDDVRVTTRYLNHPAPALGYRLEAGGVSVVYATDHEPHSRHHPEARGEAARVHREDERHIEFLRGADLVIHDSTYTLEEYPSRLSWGHTPAEWAVDFAVAAQARRLALFHHDPSRTDRAVDELVTRCRERVPGEGGPEVFAAAEGQYLVVVRPGTGTATAAAGAARTAERNPSSDKATILIADDDADVLAVIVETLEPEGYRVLTATDGEVALQMTRVERPDIVVLDWMMPGRDGLSVCREIRRDSDPKVAALPVVLITGRADAQDTADGFDAGVTDYLTKPFKPTHLLARLQSWLMRSQRD
;
A
#
# COMPACT_ATOMS: atom_id res chain seq x y z
N MET A 1 -4.39 -12.46 19.02
CA MET A 1 -3.61 -11.21 18.92
C MET A 1 -4.31 -10.08 19.67
N ARG A 2 -3.54 -9.13 20.24
CA ARG A 2 -4.07 -7.92 20.88
C ARG A 2 -3.71 -6.71 20.02
N ILE A 3 -4.69 -5.86 19.72
CA ILE A 3 -4.55 -4.73 18.82
C ILE A 3 -4.93 -3.45 19.57
N ARG A 4 -4.12 -2.40 19.48
CA ARG A 4 -4.44 -1.09 20.04
C ARG A 4 -4.18 0.01 19.03
N PHE A 5 -5.16 0.88 18.86
CA PHE A 5 -5.05 2.04 17.97
C PHE A 5 -4.51 3.23 18.76
N TRP A 6 -3.38 3.77 18.31
CA TRP A 6 -2.71 4.92 18.92
C TRP A 6 -2.83 6.19 18.07
N GLY A 7 -3.07 6.02 16.77
CA GLY A 7 -3.53 7.08 15.89
C GLY A 7 -4.30 6.47 14.72
N THR A 8 -5.33 7.17 14.28
CA THR A 8 -6.33 6.69 13.31
C THR A 8 -6.59 7.67 12.18
N ARG A 9 -5.97 8.86 12.24
CA ARG A 9 -6.13 9.94 11.27
C ARG A 9 -5.18 9.77 10.10
N GLY A 10 -5.64 10.13 8.91
CA GLY A 10 -4.77 10.25 7.75
C GLY A 10 -4.23 11.65 7.53
N SER A 11 -3.23 11.76 6.67
CA SER A 11 -2.55 12.96 6.14
C SER A 11 -1.86 13.89 7.15
N ILE A 12 -2.54 14.33 8.20
CA ILE A 12 -2.01 15.23 9.23
C ILE A 12 -2.66 14.99 10.59
N PRO A 13 -1.96 15.29 11.70
CA PRO A 13 -2.59 15.27 13.02
C PRO A 13 -3.67 16.36 13.11
N LYS A 14 -4.84 15.99 13.63
CA LYS A 14 -5.98 16.86 13.85
C LYS A 14 -6.57 16.70 15.26
N PRO A 15 -5.84 17.10 16.32
CA PRO A 15 -6.45 17.17 17.65
C PRO A 15 -7.46 18.32 17.69
N GLY A 16 -8.65 18.07 18.23
CA GLY A 16 -9.65 19.12 18.43
C GLY A 16 -10.96 18.62 19.01
N PRO A 17 -11.84 19.53 19.49
CA PRO A 17 -13.12 19.16 20.10
C PRO A 17 -14.05 18.36 19.17
N ALA A 18 -13.87 18.50 17.85
CA ALA A 18 -14.67 17.82 16.84
C ALA A 18 -14.10 16.46 16.40
N THR A 19 -12.94 16.03 16.93
CA THR A 19 -12.21 14.83 16.50
C THR A 19 -11.71 13.96 17.66
N VAL A 20 -12.04 14.34 18.90
CA VAL A 20 -11.51 13.71 20.12
C VAL A 20 -12.02 12.28 20.32
N ARG A 21 -13.19 11.92 19.78
CA ARG A 21 -13.77 10.58 19.97
C ARG A 21 -13.05 9.52 19.14
N TYR A 22 -12.79 9.80 17.86
CA TYR A 22 -12.09 8.86 16.99
C TYR A 22 -10.57 9.07 16.99
N GLY A 23 -10.10 10.24 17.38
CA GLY A 23 -8.68 10.55 17.50
C GLY A 23 -8.20 11.61 16.50
N GLY A 24 -7.12 12.28 16.90
CA GLY A 24 -6.43 13.30 16.12
C GLY A 24 -4.99 12.95 15.76
N ASN A 25 -4.41 11.89 16.29
CA ASN A 25 -3.11 11.37 15.93
C ASN A 25 -3.15 10.57 14.63
N THR A 26 -2.05 10.64 13.90
CA THR A 26 -1.89 9.90 12.64
C THR A 26 -1.48 8.44 12.85
N SER A 27 -1.65 7.64 11.80
CA SER A 27 -1.48 6.19 11.71
C SER A 27 -0.42 5.60 12.65
N CYS A 28 -0.89 4.87 13.67
CA CYS A 28 -0.04 4.07 14.55
C CYS A 28 -0.89 3.00 15.23
N VAL A 29 -0.56 1.73 15.00
CA VAL A 29 -1.29 0.58 15.57
C VAL A 29 -0.31 -0.38 16.23
N GLU A 30 -0.53 -0.64 17.51
CA GLU A 30 0.22 -1.65 18.26
C GLU A 30 -0.43 -3.03 18.07
N VAL A 31 0.39 -4.02 17.74
CA VAL A 31 0.01 -5.43 17.65
C VAL A 31 0.89 -6.24 18.59
N ARG A 32 0.27 -6.97 19.51
CA ARG A 32 0.95 -7.93 20.38
C ARG A 32 0.46 -9.35 20.12
N ALA A 33 1.41 -10.20 19.73
CA ALA A 33 1.27 -11.64 19.71
C ALA A 33 1.72 -12.23 21.07
N ASP A 34 2.17 -13.49 21.09
CA ASP A 34 2.60 -14.15 22.33
C ASP A 34 3.98 -13.65 22.76
N SER A 35 4.93 -13.59 21.81
CA SER A 35 6.28 -13.07 22.04
C SER A 35 6.62 -11.81 21.24
N THR A 36 5.93 -11.57 20.12
CA THR A 36 6.22 -10.44 19.23
C THR A 36 5.48 -9.15 19.62
N LEU A 37 6.21 -8.03 19.62
CA LEU A 37 5.67 -6.66 19.59
C LEU A 37 5.88 -6.07 18.20
N ILE A 38 4.79 -5.77 17.52
CA ILE A 38 4.75 -5.10 16.22
C ILE A 38 4.06 -3.75 16.38
N VAL A 39 4.59 -2.74 15.70
CA VAL A 39 3.98 -1.42 15.53
C VAL A 39 3.80 -1.21 14.03
N LEU A 40 2.55 -1.08 13.59
CA LEU A 40 2.18 -0.79 12.21
C LEU A 40 2.08 0.73 12.05
N ASP A 41 2.93 1.27 11.19
CA ASP A 41 3.20 2.70 11.04
C ASP A 41 3.65 3.42 12.31
N CYS A 42 4.35 4.53 12.12
CA CYS A 42 4.97 5.34 13.17
C CYS A 42 4.57 6.81 13.03
N GLY A 43 3.27 7.05 12.80
CA GLY A 43 2.67 8.39 12.84
C GLY A 43 2.67 9.01 14.23
N THR A 44 2.02 10.15 14.42
CA THR A 44 2.09 10.90 15.69
C THR A 44 1.57 10.11 16.90
N GLY A 45 0.71 9.11 16.67
CA GLY A 45 0.26 8.19 17.73
C GLY A 45 1.41 7.40 18.38
N ALA A 46 2.54 7.24 17.69
CA ALA A 46 3.73 6.58 18.23
C ALA A 46 4.29 7.28 19.48
N HIS A 47 4.03 8.58 19.66
CA HIS A 47 4.50 9.28 20.85
C HIS A 47 3.91 8.67 22.13
N GLU A 48 2.59 8.59 22.23
CA GLU A 48 1.89 8.04 23.41
C GLU A 48 2.16 6.54 23.59
N LEU A 49 2.23 5.77 22.49
CA LEU A 49 2.67 4.38 22.54
C LEU A 49 4.07 4.28 23.15
N GLY A 50 5.02 5.07 22.66
CA GLY A 50 6.40 5.09 23.14
C GLY A 50 6.49 5.39 24.63
N GLN A 51 5.74 6.40 25.11
CA GLN A 51 5.67 6.71 26.53
C GLN A 51 5.14 5.52 27.35
N GLN A 52 4.08 4.86 26.88
CA GLN A 52 3.53 3.68 27.56
C GLN A 52 4.52 2.51 27.61
N LEU A 53 5.26 2.26 26.53
CA LEU A 53 6.25 1.18 26.49
C LEU A 53 7.39 1.41 27.49
N VAL A 54 7.87 2.65 27.61
CA VAL A 54 8.97 3.00 28.52
C VAL A 54 8.51 3.08 29.98
N ALA A 55 7.27 3.52 30.24
CA ALA A 55 6.69 3.57 31.58
C ALA A 55 6.30 2.18 32.12
N GLY A 56 6.28 1.14 31.28
CA GLY A 56 5.96 -0.23 31.67
C GLY A 56 6.95 -0.80 32.70
N ARG A 57 6.53 -1.84 33.42
CA ARG A 57 7.37 -2.53 34.43
C ARG A 57 8.72 -3.00 33.88
N SER A 58 8.78 -3.27 32.59
CA SER A 58 10.00 -3.55 31.83
C SER A 58 9.84 -2.97 30.44
N VAL A 59 10.78 -2.12 30.02
CA VAL A 59 10.85 -1.64 28.64
C VAL A 59 11.05 -2.86 27.72
N PRO A 60 10.27 -3.00 26.63
CA PRO A 60 10.51 -4.06 25.67
C PRO A 60 11.95 -4.00 25.17
N LYS A 61 12.66 -5.13 25.26
CA LYS A 61 14.04 -5.23 24.74
C LYS A 61 14.08 -5.23 23.22
N ARG A 62 13.04 -5.76 22.58
CA ARG A 62 12.94 -5.87 21.13
C ARG A 62 11.54 -5.50 20.64
N GLY A 63 11.46 -4.84 19.50
CA GLY A 63 10.21 -4.58 18.79
C GLY A 63 10.42 -4.46 17.27
N HIS A 64 9.31 -4.54 16.53
CA HIS A 64 9.28 -4.42 15.08
C HIS A 64 8.41 -3.25 14.67
N LEU A 65 8.91 -2.39 13.78
CA LEU A 65 8.17 -1.30 13.15
C LEU A 65 7.93 -1.66 11.70
N LEU A 66 6.68 -1.89 11.30
CA LEU A 66 6.30 -2.17 9.91
C LEU A 66 5.60 -0.94 9.34
N ILE A 67 6.36 -0.16 8.57
CA ILE A 67 5.91 1.08 7.92
C ILE A 67 5.31 0.71 6.56
N THR A 68 4.08 1.13 6.29
CA THR A 68 3.39 0.87 5.02
C THR A 68 4.01 1.64 3.89
N HIS A 69 4.32 2.92 4.11
CA HIS A 69 5.05 3.80 3.22
C HIS A 69 5.54 5.04 4.00
N THR A 70 6.35 5.89 3.37
CA THR A 70 7.10 6.95 4.08
C THR A 70 6.49 8.34 3.97
N HIS A 71 5.18 8.45 3.74
CA HIS A 71 4.51 9.74 3.92
C HIS A 71 4.54 10.16 5.39
N TRP A 72 4.54 11.47 5.63
CA TRP A 72 4.81 12.04 6.95
C TRP A 72 3.88 11.51 8.03
N ASP A 73 2.59 11.40 7.77
CA ASP A 73 1.62 10.88 8.72
C ASP A 73 1.86 9.43 9.15
N HIS A 74 2.69 8.66 8.43
CA HIS A 74 3.11 7.30 8.80
C HIS A 74 4.49 7.25 9.46
N ILE A 75 5.27 8.33 9.48
CA ILE A 75 6.64 8.35 10.04
C ILE A 75 6.94 9.51 10.99
N GLN A 76 6.04 10.49 11.13
CA GLN A 76 6.23 11.74 11.89
C GLN A 76 6.45 11.49 13.38
N GLY A 77 5.95 10.37 13.91
CA GLY A 77 6.17 9.98 15.29
C GLY A 77 7.52 9.30 15.54
N PHE A 78 8.25 8.89 14.49
CA PHE A 78 9.52 8.18 14.63
C PHE A 78 10.56 8.96 15.47
N PRO A 79 10.81 10.26 15.24
CA PRO A 79 11.73 11.04 16.08
C PRO A 79 11.27 11.19 17.54
N PHE A 80 10.00 10.92 17.83
CA PHE A 80 9.37 11.04 19.14
C PHE A 80 9.04 9.68 19.78
N PHE A 81 9.46 8.58 19.15
CA PHE A 81 9.23 7.23 19.64
C PHE A 81 10.21 6.90 20.77
N ALA A 82 9.78 7.12 22.01
CA ALA A 82 10.63 7.06 23.20
C ALA A 82 11.53 5.81 23.32
N PRO A 83 11.12 4.59 22.91
CA PRO A 83 11.99 3.42 22.94
C PRO A 83 13.32 3.61 22.20
N LEU A 84 13.37 4.41 21.13
CA LEU A 84 14.61 4.63 20.36
C LEU A 84 15.71 5.37 21.16
N PHE A 85 15.34 5.99 22.28
CA PHE A 85 16.24 6.72 23.16
C PHE A 85 16.66 5.91 24.40
N VAL A 86 16.22 4.65 24.50
CA VAL A 86 16.53 3.78 25.64
C VAL A 86 17.70 2.85 25.30
N PRO A 87 18.84 2.94 26.04
CA PRO A 87 19.96 2.03 25.85
C PRO A 87 19.57 0.56 26.00
N GLY A 88 20.05 -0.28 25.09
CA GLY A 88 19.79 -1.73 25.10
C GLY A 88 18.40 -2.13 24.59
N SER A 89 17.59 -1.20 24.08
CA SER A 89 16.45 -1.54 23.25
C SER A 89 16.88 -1.81 21.81
N GLU A 90 16.20 -2.72 21.15
CA GLU A 90 16.46 -3.13 19.77
C GLU A 90 15.19 -3.00 18.93
N TRP A 91 15.30 -2.36 17.76
CA TRP A 91 14.17 -2.14 16.85
C TRP A 91 14.55 -2.53 15.44
N ASP A 92 13.78 -3.46 14.88
CA ASP A 92 13.85 -3.82 13.47
C ASP A 92 12.76 -3.01 12.72
N VAL A 93 13.17 -2.15 11.79
CA VAL A 93 12.30 -1.25 11.02
C VAL A 93 12.18 -1.75 9.59
N TYR A 94 10.96 -1.97 9.14
CA TYR A 94 10.62 -2.51 7.85
C TYR A 94 9.81 -1.48 7.06
N ALA A 95 10.13 -1.28 5.78
CA ALA A 95 9.36 -0.43 4.88
C ALA A 95 9.48 -0.92 3.43
N PRO A 96 8.61 -0.50 2.50
CA PRO A 96 8.79 -0.81 1.09
C PRO A 96 10.15 -0.34 0.60
N ARG A 97 10.82 -1.18 -0.19
CA ARG A 97 12.00 -0.77 -0.94
C ARG A 97 11.64 0.42 -1.82
N GLN A 98 12.46 1.46 -1.80
CA GLN A 98 12.35 2.60 -2.69
C GLN A 98 13.60 2.66 -3.57
N LEU A 99 13.46 3.14 -4.81
CA LEU A 99 14.62 3.36 -5.66
C LEU A 99 15.22 4.74 -5.33
N GLY A 100 16.55 4.83 -5.27
CA GLY A 100 17.29 6.08 -5.10
C GLY A 100 17.72 6.44 -3.67
N ARG A 101 16.99 6.01 -2.63
CA ARG A 101 17.35 6.25 -1.21
C ARG A 101 17.06 5.05 -0.34
N THR A 102 17.92 4.83 0.65
CA THR A 102 17.72 3.82 1.67
C THR A 102 16.68 4.25 2.69
N LEU A 103 16.01 3.28 3.34
CA LEU A 103 15.09 3.55 4.45
C LEU A 103 15.76 4.37 5.58
N GLU A 104 17.03 4.09 5.87
CA GLU A 104 17.81 4.83 6.88
C GLU A 104 17.94 6.32 6.51
N GLU A 105 18.29 6.64 5.26
CA GLU A 105 18.39 8.02 4.78
C GLU A 105 17.05 8.76 4.81
N ILE A 106 15.95 8.08 4.47
CA ILE A 106 14.61 8.66 4.50
C ILE A 106 14.21 9.05 5.94
N LEU A 107 14.36 8.12 6.89
CA LEU A 107 14.04 8.37 8.30
C LEU A 107 15.02 9.39 8.92
N GLY A 108 16.29 9.35 8.52
CA GLY A 108 17.31 10.32 8.93
C GLY A 108 17.03 11.74 8.44
N GLY A 109 16.37 11.90 7.28
CA GLY A 109 16.03 13.19 6.70
C GLY A 109 15.18 14.08 7.61
N GLN A 110 14.13 13.52 8.24
CA GLN A 110 13.31 14.25 9.22
C GLN A 110 14.04 14.53 10.54
N MET A 111 15.16 13.83 10.79
CA MET A 111 16.00 14.01 11.96
C MET A 111 17.24 14.87 11.70
N HIS A 112 17.28 15.56 10.55
CA HIS A 112 18.34 16.53 10.28
C HIS A 112 18.31 17.67 11.32
N ARG A 113 19.49 18.14 11.76
CA ARG A 113 19.62 19.13 12.85
C ARG A 113 18.87 20.45 12.64
N THR A 114 18.56 20.78 11.39
CA THR A 114 17.73 21.93 11.03
C THR A 114 16.30 21.81 11.57
N TYR A 115 15.76 20.59 11.62
CA TYR A 115 14.37 20.31 11.98
C TYR A 115 14.25 19.64 13.35
N PHE A 116 15.24 18.85 13.74
CA PHE A 116 15.19 18.04 14.96
C PHE A 116 16.55 17.98 15.66
N PRO A 117 16.62 18.12 17.00
CA PRO A 117 17.89 18.32 17.70
C PRO A 117 18.82 17.09 17.72
N ILE A 118 18.26 15.88 17.60
CA ILE A 118 18.98 14.61 17.74
C ILE A 118 19.01 13.89 16.38
N PRO A 119 20.16 13.79 15.69
CA PRO A 119 20.26 13.03 14.46
C PRO A 119 20.10 11.52 14.70
N LEU A 120 19.75 10.78 13.64
CA LEU A 120 19.50 9.34 13.70
C LEU A 120 20.64 8.54 14.35
N GLY A 121 21.90 8.88 14.03
CA GLY A 121 23.09 8.21 14.58
C GLY A 121 23.38 8.50 16.06
N GLU A 122 22.61 9.38 16.73
CA GLU A 122 22.72 9.65 18.17
C GLU A 122 21.63 8.92 18.99
N LEU A 123 20.78 8.12 18.35
CA LEU A 123 19.80 7.29 19.04
C LEU A 123 20.49 6.19 19.86
N ALA A 124 19.99 5.94 21.07
CA ALA A 124 20.59 4.99 22.01
C ALA A 124 20.17 3.53 21.78
N ALA A 125 19.10 3.31 21.03
CA ALA A 125 18.64 1.99 20.61
C ALA A 125 19.51 1.42 19.48
N THR A 126 19.56 0.10 19.39
CA THR A 126 20.06 -0.57 18.18
C THR A 126 18.94 -0.65 17.16
N ILE A 127 19.11 -0.01 16.00
CA ILE A 127 18.11 0.02 14.93
C ILE A 127 18.65 -0.74 13.72
N ARG A 128 17.82 -1.60 13.13
CA ARG A 128 18.13 -2.35 11.92
C ARG A 128 17.07 -2.07 10.88
N TYR A 129 17.49 -1.74 9.66
CA TYR A 129 16.59 -1.35 8.57
C TYR A 129 16.45 -2.47 7.55
N HIS A 130 15.21 -2.76 7.17
CA HIS A 130 14.84 -3.86 6.29
C HIS A 130 13.93 -3.34 5.17
N GLU A 131 14.40 -3.41 3.93
CA GLU A 131 13.64 -2.97 2.77
C GLU A 131 12.85 -4.15 2.17
N LEU A 132 11.54 -3.99 2.08
CA LEU A 132 10.61 -5.05 1.73
C LEU A 132 10.05 -4.90 0.32
N THR A 133 9.77 -6.03 -0.30
CA THR A 133 8.89 -6.15 -1.47
C THR A 133 7.66 -6.98 -1.08
N GLU A 134 6.78 -7.34 -2.02
CA GLU A 134 5.83 -8.43 -1.77
C GLU A 134 6.59 -9.69 -1.35
N GLY A 135 5.99 -10.52 -0.50
CA GLY A 135 6.68 -11.67 0.06
C GLY A 135 6.05 -12.22 1.33
N VAL A 136 6.71 -13.22 1.91
CA VAL A 136 6.31 -13.85 3.17
C VAL A 136 7.56 -14.07 4.01
N PHE A 137 7.50 -13.71 5.29
CA PHE A 137 8.57 -13.91 6.27
C PHE A 137 7.98 -14.03 7.68
N ASP A 138 8.79 -14.47 8.65
CA ASP A 138 8.37 -14.64 10.03
C ASP A 138 9.03 -13.61 10.95
N LEU A 139 8.25 -13.05 11.87
CA LEU A 139 8.68 -12.19 12.98
C LEU A 139 8.38 -12.89 14.30
N ASP A 140 9.36 -13.66 14.79
CA ASP A 140 9.24 -14.55 15.94
C ASP A 140 8.02 -15.49 15.80
N ASP A 141 6.92 -15.29 16.54
CA ASP A 141 5.70 -16.12 16.46
C ASP A 141 4.64 -15.63 15.44
N VAL A 142 4.96 -14.62 14.63
CA VAL A 142 4.03 -14.01 13.66
C VAL A 142 4.50 -14.23 12.23
N ARG A 143 3.68 -14.90 11.42
CA ARG A 143 3.88 -14.95 9.96
C ARG A 143 3.36 -13.66 9.32
N VAL A 144 4.19 -12.99 8.53
CA VAL A 144 3.88 -11.75 7.83
C VAL A 144 3.84 -12.00 6.33
N THR A 145 2.74 -11.63 5.68
CA THR A 145 2.63 -11.57 4.22
C THR A 145 2.48 -10.12 3.78
N THR A 146 3.29 -9.70 2.81
CA THR A 146 3.28 -8.34 2.25
C THR A 146 2.70 -8.32 0.84
N ARG A 147 1.92 -7.27 0.55
CA ARG A 147 1.36 -7.01 -0.78
C ARG A 147 1.44 -5.51 -1.08
N TYR A 148 1.81 -5.13 -2.30
CA TYR A 148 1.78 -3.73 -2.72
C TYR A 148 0.35 -3.21 -2.77
N LEU A 149 0.17 -1.98 -2.31
CA LEU A 149 -1.06 -1.21 -2.38
C LEU A 149 -0.98 -0.21 -3.53
N ASN A 150 -2.13 0.20 -4.04
CA ASN A 150 -2.23 1.24 -5.07
C ASN A 150 -2.25 2.61 -4.39
N HIS A 151 -1.09 3.26 -4.39
CA HIS A 151 -0.88 4.55 -3.75
C HIS A 151 0.12 5.39 -4.58
N PRO A 152 0.10 6.74 -4.51
CA PRO A 152 1.07 7.62 -5.16
C PRO A 152 2.55 7.42 -4.82
N ALA A 153 2.86 6.61 -3.82
CA ALA A 153 4.20 6.18 -3.44
C ALA A 153 4.21 4.65 -3.26
N PRO A 154 5.37 3.97 -3.37
CA PRO A 154 5.47 2.55 -3.05
C PRO A 154 4.94 2.28 -1.63
N ALA A 155 3.85 1.52 -1.55
CA ALA A 155 3.15 1.22 -0.30
C ALA A 155 2.88 -0.28 -0.17
N LEU A 156 3.04 -0.83 1.03
CA LEU A 156 2.78 -2.23 1.36
C LEU A 156 1.65 -2.34 2.38
N GLY A 157 0.76 -3.31 2.18
CA GLY A 157 -0.14 -3.84 3.19
C GLY A 157 0.48 -5.05 3.87
N TYR A 158 0.10 -5.27 5.13
CA TYR A 158 0.62 -6.34 5.97
C TYR A 158 -0.50 -7.27 6.44
N ARG A 159 -0.37 -8.56 6.14
CA ARG A 159 -1.21 -9.62 6.73
C ARG A 159 -0.39 -10.35 7.79
N LEU A 160 -0.85 -10.29 9.03
CA LEU A 160 -0.22 -10.89 10.20
C LEU A 160 -1.01 -12.13 10.62
N GLU A 161 -0.34 -13.26 10.81
CA GLU A 161 -0.96 -14.53 11.21
C GLU A 161 -0.21 -15.14 12.40
N ALA A 162 -0.92 -15.40 13.50
CA ALA A 162 -0.37 -15.98 14.73
C ALA A 162 -1.51 -16.52 15.60
N GLY A 163 -1.27 -17.63 16.32
CA GLY A 163 -2.28 -18.22 17.22
C GLY A 163 -3.60 -18.58 16.53
N GLY A 164 -3.57 -18.91 15.23
CA GLY A 164 -4.76 -19.25 14.44
C GLY A 164 -5.67 -18.07 14.08
N VAL A 165 -5.27 -16.83 14.38
CA VAL A 165 -5.97 -15.61 13.94
C VAL A 165 -5.16 -14.87 12.88
N SER A 166 -5.86 -14.07 12.09
CA SER A 166 -5.29 -13.24 11.02
C SER A 166 -5.77 -11.79 11.11
N VAL A 167 -4.84 -10.84 11.00
CA VAL A 167 -5.13 -9.39 10.97
C VAL A 167 -4.48 -8.81 9.73
N VAL A 168 -5.24 -8.03 8.96
CA VAL A 168 -4.73 -7.34 7.75
C VAL A 168 -4.76 -5.84 7.98
N TYR A 169 -3.64 -5.18 7.70
CA TYR A 169 -3.46 -3.74 7.71
C TYR A 169 -3.19 -3.26 6.28
N ALA A 170 -4.19 -2.62 5.68
CA ALA A 170 -4.17 -2.13 4.30
C ALA A 170 -4.72 -0.68 4.26
N THR A 171 -3.97 0.24 4.83
CA THR A 171 -4.23 1.69 4.75
C THR A 171 -3.63 2.27 3.48
N ASP A 172 -4.12 3.42 3.02
CA ASP A 172 -3.55 4.16 1.89
C ASP A 172 -3.55 3.32 0.61
N HIS A 173 -4.70 2.71 0.37
CA HIS A 173 -4.99 1.96 -0.84
C HIS A 173 -6.10 2.65 -1.62
N GLU A 174 -5.90 2.89 -2.90
CA GLU A 174 -6.96 3.26 -3.82
C GLU A 174 -7.45 2.02 -4.59
N PRO A 175 -8.76 1.83 -4.79
CA PRO A 175 -9.26 0.81 -5.68
C PRO A 175 -8.65 0.96 -7.08
N HIS A 176 -8.22 -0.14 -7.69
CA HIS A 176 -7.76 -0.05 -9.06
C HIS A 176 -8.93 0.24 -10.00
N SER A 177 -10.10 -0.37 -9.77
CA SER A 177 -11.33 -0.05 -10.49
C SER A 177 -11.74 1.41 -10.30
N ARG A 178 -12.15 2.09 -11.38
CA ARG A 178 -12.61 3.50 -11.33
C ARG A 178 -14.10 3.65 -11.04
N HIS A 179 -14.87 2.61 -11.38
CA HIS A 179 -16.31 2.55 -11.18
C HIS A 179 -16.63 1.37 -10.30
N HIS A 180 -17.60 1.54 -9.40
CA HIS A 180 -18.04 0.42 -8.58
C HIS A 180 -18.88 -0.51 -9.45
N PRO A 181 -18.61 -1.83 -9.47
CA PRO A 181 -19.53 -2.82 -10.03
C PRO A 181 -20.90 -2.61 -9.39
N GLU A 182 -21.92 -2.16 -10.12
CA GLU A 182 -23.22 -1.88 -9.50
C GLU A 182 -23.67 -3.09 -8.66
N ALA A 183 -23.86 -2.83 -7.37
CA ALA A 183 -24.26 -3.85 -6.42
C ALA A 183 -25.65 -4.35 -6.81
N ARG A 184 -25.69 -5.59 -7.31
CA ARG A 184 -26.85 -6.45 -7.69
C ARG A 184 -27.25 -6.39 -9.17
N GLY A 185 -26.75 -7.35 -9.95
CA GLY A 185 -27.46 -7.80 -11.15
C GLY A 185 -26.62 -8.51 -12.19
N GLU A 186 -25.45 -7.98 -12.50
CA GLU A 186 -24.56 -8.53 -13.55
C GLU A 186 -23.12 -8.43 -13.07
N ALA A 187 -22.29 -9.41 -13.45
CA ALA A 187 -20.89 -9.47 -13.05
C ALA A 187 -20.09 -8.35 -13.75
N ALA A 188 -20.16 -7.13 -13.22
CA ALA A 188 -19.21 -6.10 -13.57
C ALA A 188 -17.81 -6.61 -13.18
N ARG A 189 -16.94 -6.72 -14.18
CA ARG A 189 -15.61 -7.32 -14.05
C ARG A 189 -14.81 -6.49 -13.05
N VAL A 190 -14.46 -7.09 -11.92
CA VAL A 190 -13.59 -6.48 -10.91
C VAL A 190 -12.17 -6.43 -11.48
N HIS A 191 -11.47 -5.32 -11.30
CA HIS A 191 -10.07 -5.22 -11.73
C HIS A 191 -9.24 -6.36 -11.12
N ARG A 192 -8.38 -7.03 -11.90
CA ARG A 192 -7.55 -8.16 -11.42
C ARG A 192 -6.77 -7.84 -10.13
N GLU A 193 -6.17 -6.65 -10.06
CA GLU A 193 -5.50 -6.19 -8.84
C GLU A 193 -6.46 -5.99 -7.66
N ASP A 194 -7.71 -5.58 -7.86
CA ASP A 194 -8.73 -5.54 -6.80
C ASP A 194 -9.12 -6.97 -6.37
N GLU A 195 -9.20 -7.93 -7.29
CA GLU A 195 -9.38 -9.35 -6.94
C GLU A 195 -8.20 -9.87 -6.09
N ARG A 196 -6.97 -9.51 -6.45
CA ARG A 196 -5.77 -9.81 -5.63
C ARG A 196 -5.83 -9.10 -4.27
N HIS A 197 -6.45 -7.93 -4.20
CA HIS A 197 -6.65 -7.23 -2.92
C HIS A 197 -7.64 -7.99 -2.06
N ILE A 198 -8.79 -8.38 -2.62
CA ILE A 198 -9.80 -9.22 -1.96
C ILE A 198 -9.18 -10.53 -1.47
N GLU A 199 -8.33 -11.17 -2.27
CA GLU A 199 -7.61 -12.38 -1.88
C GLU A 199 -6.68 -12.15 -0.68
N PHE A 200 -5.95 -11.04 -0.67
CA PHE A 200 -5.08 -10.67 0.44
C PHE A 200 -5.86 -10.46 1.75
N LEU A 201 -7.07 -9.90 1.66
CA LEU A 201 -7.99 -9.72 2.78
C LEU A 201 -8.71 -11.02 3.22
N ARG A 202 -8.65 -12.09 2.40
CA ARG A 202 -9.56 -13.23 2.52
C ARG A 202 -9.56 -13.88 3.90
N GLY A 203 -10.75 -14.06 4.46
CA GLY A 203 -10.99 -14.76 5.72
C GLY A 203 -10.32 -14.12 6.95
N ALA A 204 -9.88 -12.86 6.84
CA ALA A 204 -9.23 -12.16 7.94
C ALA A 204 -10.18 -11.99 9.14
N ASP A 205 -9.65 -12.18 10.35
CA ASP A 205 -10.42 -11.98 11.59
C ASP A 205 -10.60 -10.50 11.90
N LEU A 206 -9.68 -9.66 11.44
CA LEU A 206 -9.79 -8.21 11.43
C LEU A 206 -9.09 -7.65 10.19
N VAL A 207 -9.81 -6.85 9.41
CA VAL A 207 -9.23 -5.99 8.38
C VAL A 207 -9.25 -4.55 8.90
N ILE A 208 -8.11 -3.88 8.89
CA ILE A 208 -7.95 -2.45 9.13
C ILE A 208 -7.66 -1.84 7.76
N HIS A 209 -8.63 -1.09 7.23
CA HIS A 209 -8.61 -0.64 5.84
C HIS A 209 -8.73 0.87 5.74
N ASP A 210 -8.08 1.43 4.73
CA ASP A 210 -8.29 2.81 4.29
C ASP A 210 -9.79 3.10 4.07
N SER A 211 -10.24 4.25 4.59
CA SER A 211 -11.62 4.70 4.46
C SER A 211 -11.69 6.24 4.39
N THR A 212 -10.65 6.84 3.82
CA THR A 212 -10.45 8.29 3.91
C THR A 212 -11.58 9.05 3.23
N TYR A 213 -12.19 8.53 2.17
CA TYR A 213 -13.25 9.23 1.43
C TYR A 213 -14.61 8.54 1.52
N THR A 214 -15.65 9.25 1.11
CA THR A 214 -16.96 8.67 0.77
C THR A 214 -17.06 8.46 -0.73
N LEU A 215 -18.04 7.67 -1.15
CA LEU A 215 -18.41 7.53 -2.57
C LEU A 215 -18.69 8.87 -3.28
N GLU A 216 -19.26 9.82 -2.54
CA GLU A 216 -19.61 11.15 -3.06
C GLU A 216 -18.36 12.02 -3.27
N GLU A 217 -17.35 11.86 -2.40
CA GLU A 217 -16.10 12.62 -2.45
C GLU A 217 -15.12 12.07 -3.50
N TYR A 218 -15.12 10.75 -3.69
CA TYR A 218 -14.12 10.01 -4.45
C TYR A 218 -13.87 10.48 -5.90
N PRO A 219 -14.88 10.84 -6.71
CA PRO A 219 -14.62 11.29 -8.09
C PRO A 219 -13.66 12.48 -8.18
N SER A 220 -13.61 13.33 -7.14
CA SER A 220 -12.71 14.48 -7.04
C SER A 220 -11.35 14.17 -6.39
N ARG A 221 -11.10 12.89 -6.07
CA ARG A 221 -9.96 12.38 -5.31
C ARG A 221 -9.26 11.21 -6.01
N LEU A 222 -9.63 10.92 -7.27
CA LEU A 222 -8.96 9.89 -8.06
C LEU A 222 -7.44 10.12 -8.12
N SER A 223 -6.69 9.03 -8.03
CA SER A 223 -5.23 8.98 -7.93
C SER A 223 -4.64 9.55 -6.65
N TRP A 224 -5.42 9.83 -5.61
CA TRP A 224 -4.88 10.29 -4.33
C TRP A 224 -4.48 9.13 -3.41
N GLY A 225 -4.77 7.88 -3.80
CA GLY A 225 -4.27 6.71 -3.07
C GLY A 225 -5.14 6.25 -1.90
N HIS A 226 -6.44 6.58 -1.90
CA HIS A 226 -7.35 6.27 -0.81
C HIS A 226 -8.66 5.64 -1.31
N THR A 227 -9.31 4.89 -0.43
CA THR A 227 -10.51 4.11 -0.67
C THR A 227 -11.75 4.81 -0.12
N PRO A 228 -12.86 4.84 -0.88
CA PRO A 228 -14.17 5.14 -0.32
C PRO A 228 -14.54 4.12 0.75
N ALA A 229 -14.96 4.56 1.93
CA ALA A 229 -15.31 3.66 3.03
C ALA A 229 -16.35 2.59 2.63
N GLU A 230 -17.28 2.95 1.74
CA GLU A 230 -18.28 2.03 1.19
C GLU A 230 -17.64 0.90 0.37
N TRP A 231 -16.60 1.18 -0.41
CA TRP A 231 -15.87 0.14 -1.17
C TRP A 231 -15.01 -0.73 -0.27
N ALA A 232 -14.47 -0.18 0.82
CA ALA A 232 -13.79 -0.99 1.84
C ALA A 232 -14.75 -2.05 2.43
N VAL A 233 -16.04 -1.72 2.59
CA VAL A 233 -17.07 -2.71 2.97
C VAL A 233 -17.23 -3.77 1.90
N ASP A 234 -17.31 -3.39 0.62
CA ASP A 234 -17.48 -4.36 -0.48
C ASP A 234 -16.29 -5.31 -0.58
N PHE A 235 -15.06 -4.81 -0.45
CA PHE A 235 -13.86 -5.64 -0.38
C PHE A 235 -13.90 -6.59 0.81
N ALA A 236 -14.27 -6.10 2.00
CA ALA A 236 -14.38 -6.94 3.20
C ALA A 236 -15.45 -8.03 3.07
N VAL A 237 -16.60 -7.71 2.45
CA VAL A 237 -17.68 -8.66 2.15
C VAL A 237 -17.19 -9.72 1.17
N ALA A 238 -16.61 -9.31 0.04
CA ALA A 238 -16.09 -10.23 -0.98
C ALA A 238 -14.96 -11.12 -0.43
N ALA A 239 -14.15 -10.59 0.48
CA ALA A 239 -13.09 -11.31 1.16
C ALA A 239 -13.60 -12.23 2.29
N GLN A 240 -14.89 -12.14 2.66
CA GLN A 240 -15.45 -12.84 3.82
C GLN A 240 -14.67 -12.53 5.12
N ALA A 241 -14.25 -11.27 5.27
CA ALA A 241 -13.65 -10.78 6.49
C ALA A 241 -14.68 -10.81 7.63
N ARG A 242 -14.23 -11.07 8.86
CA ARG A 242 -15.13 -11.11 10.02
C ARG A 242 -15.45 -9.73 10.56
N ARG A 243 -14.45 -8.85 10.58
CA ARG A 243 -14.54 -7.50 11.14
C ARG A 243 -13.76 -6.54 10.24
N LEU A 244 -14.33 -5.36 10.02
CA LEU A 244 -13.72 -4.27 9.27
C LEU A 244 -13.62 -3.03 10.18
N ALA A 245 -12.38 -2.62 10.46
CA ALA A 245 -12.07 -1.32 11.04
C ALA A 245 -11.85 -0.30 9.92
N LEU A 246 -12.78 0.64 9.77
CA LEU A 246 -12.61 1.83 8.95
C LEU A 246 -11.53 2.71 9.60
N PHE A 247 -10.43 2.91 8.88
CA PHE A 247 -9.21 3.57 9.35
C PHE A 247 -8.81 4.71 8.40
N HIS A 248 -7.81 5.50 8.80
CA HIS A 248 -7.28 6.60 7.99
C HIS A 248 -8.30 7.72 7.76
N HIS A 249 -8.97 8.15 8.83
CA HIS A 249 -10.05 9.14 8.75
C HIS A 249 -9.54 10.48 8.19
N ASP A 250 -10.24 11.05 7.21
CA ASP A 250 -9.90 12.35 6.62
C ASP A 250 -9.73 13.44 7.70
N PRO A 251 -8.66 14.28 7.67
CA PRO A 251 -8.40 15.36 8.64
C PRO A 251 -9.54 16.33 8.91
N SER A 252 -10.49 16.47 8.01
CA SER A 252 -11.63 17.39 8.12
C SER A 252 -12.90 16.69 8.61
N ARG A 253 -12.94 15.36 8.61
CA ARG A 253 -14.12 14.59 9.05
C ARG A 253 -14.33 14.66 10.56
N THR A 254 -15.41 15.28 11.00
CA THR A 254 -15.77 15.37 12.43
C THR A 254 -16.22 14.01 12.98
N ASP A 255 -16.20 13.84 14.30
CA ASP A 255 -16.68 12.62 14.97
C ASP A 255 -18.11 12.26 14.59
N ARG A 256 -18.98 13.27 14.46
CA ARG A 256 -20.36 13.08 13.98
C ARG A 256 -20.39 12.55 12.55
N ALA A 257 -19.56 13.10 11.66
CA ALA A 257 -19.50 12.65 10.28
C ALA A 257 -18.92 11.23 10.17
N VAL A 258 -18.00 10.84 11.06
CA VAL A 258 -17.53 9.44 11.16
C VAL A 258 -18.68 8.53 11.64
N ASP A 259 -19.48 8.93 12.64
CA ASP A 259 -20.66 8.17 13.07
C ASP A 259 -21.67 7.94 11.92
N GLU A 260 -21.94 9.00 11.15
CA GLU A 260 -22.83 8.94 9.98
C GLU A 260 -22.25 8.00 8.91
N LEU A 261 -20.95 8.07 8.64
CA LEU A 261 -20.26 7.19 7.69
C LEU A 261 -20.31 5.72 8.12
N VAL A 262 -20.04 5.42 9.39
CA VAL A 262 -20.13 4.06 9.94
C VAL A 262 -21.54 3.51 9.80
N THR A 263 -22.56 4.35 10.01
CA THR A 263 -23.96 3.95 9.84
C THR A 263 -24.23 3.54 8.39
N ARG A 264 -23.86 4.38 7.41
CA ARG A 264 -23.99 4.05 5.98
C ARG A 264 -23.24 2.77 5.60
N CYS A 265 -22.02 2.60 6.11
CA CYS A 265 -21.21 1.41 5.85
C CYS A 265 -21.84 0.13 6.40
N ARG A 266 -22.48 0.19 7.59
CA ARG A 266 -23.21 -0.95 8.17
C ARG A 266 -24.45 -1.31 7.37
N GLU A 267 -25.19 -0.31 6.86
CA GLU A 267 -26.36 -0.53 6.01
C GLU A 267 -26.00 -1.18 4.66
N ARG A 268 -24.77 -1.00 4.20
CA ARG A 268 -24.24 -1.62 2.97
C ARG A 268 -23.94 -3.12 3.12
N VAL A 269 -23.71 -3.61 4.34
CA VAL A 269 -23.39 -5.02 4.60
C VAL A 269 -24.60 -5.91 4.25
N PRO A 270 -24.44 -6.95 3.40
CA PRO A 270 -25.55 -7.78 2.98
C PRO A 270 -25.95 -8.80 4.05
N GLY A 271 -27.16 -8.65 4.61
CA GLY A 271 -27.85 -9.68 5.39
C GLY A 271 -27.07 -10.22 6.61
N GLU A 272 -27.47 -11.39 7.08
CA GLU A 272 -26.75 -12.09 8.15
C GLU A 272 -25.48 -12.77 7.60
N GLY A 273 -24.34 -12.56 8.28
CA GLY A 273 -23.05 -13.21 7.94
C GLY A 273 -22.00 -12.30 7.28
N GLY A 274 -22.29 -11.03 7.04
CA GLY A 274 -21.29 -10.03 6.63
C GLY A 274 -20.39 -9.55 7.78
N PRO A 275 -19.34 -8.75 7.48
CA PRO A 275 -18.39 -8.27 8.48
C PRO A 275 -19.04 -7.34 9.51
N GLU A 276 -18.58 -7.40 10.76
CA GLU A 276 -18.81 -6.34 11.74
C GLU A 276 -18.02 -5.09 11.33
N VAL A 277 -18.71 -4.01 10.95
CA VAL A 277 -18.08 -2.75 10.55
C VAL A 277 -18.07 -1.74 11.70
N PHE A 278 -16.91 -1.13 11.96
CA PHE A 278 -16.75 -0.04 12.94
C PHE A 278 -15.65 0.93 12.49
N ALA A 279 -15.67 2.16 12.99
CA ALA A 279 -14.54 3.09 12.83
C ALA A 279 -13.49 2.85 13.93
N ALA A 280 -12.23 2.74 13.52
CA ALA A 280 -11.11 2.70 14.46
C ALA A 280 -11.06 4.01 15.25
N ALA A 281 -10.85 3.90 16.57
CA ALA A 281 -10.74 5.05 17.46
C ALA A 281 -9.45 4.99 18.28
N GLU A 282 -8.81 6.13 18.53
CA GLU A 282 -7.68 6.21 19.44
C GLU A 282 -8.00 5.65 20.83
N GLY A 283 -7.07 4.89 21.38
CA GLY A 283 -7.23 4.20 22.65
C GLY A 283 -8.08 2.93 22.56
N GLN A 284 -8.75 2.66 21.43
CA GLN A 284 -9.51 1.43 21.24
C GLN A 284 -8.57 0.23 21.30
N TYR A 285 -8.96 -0.75 22.10
CA TYR A 285 -8.22 -2.00 22.32
C TYR A 285 -9.08 -3.19 21.95
N LEU A 286 -8.55 -4.09 21.12
CA LEU A 286 -9.23 -5.27 20.63
C LEU A 286 -8.43 -6.53 20.96
N VAL A 287 -9.14 -7.58 21.33
CA VAL A 287 -8.57 -8.93 21.43
C VAL A 287 -9.16 -9.75 20.30
N VAL A 288 -8.33 -10.10 19.31
CA VAL A 288 -8.72 -10.91 18.17
C VAL A 288 -8.44 -12.37 18.52
N VAL A 289 -9.52 -13.14 18.65
CA VAL A 289 -9.54 -14.58 18.96
C VAL A 289 -10.51 -15.29 18.02
N ARG A 290 -10.20 -16.53 17.62
CA ARG A 290 -11.21 -17.42 17.03
C ARG A 290 -11.88 -18.22 18.15
N PRO A 291 -13.22 -18.31 18.19
CA PRO A 291 -13.90 -19.33 18.97
C PRO A 291 -13.40 -20.72 18.51
N GLY A 292 -13.14 -21.60 19.47
CA GLY A 292 -12.36 -22.82 19.30
C GLY A 292 -12.63 -23.60 18.01
N THR A 293 -11.58 -23.72 17.19
CA THR A 293 -11.35 -24.85 16.30
C THR A 293 -9.87 -25.22 16.47
N GLY A 294 -9.63 -26.50 16.78
CA GLY A 294 -8.29 -27.02 17.02
C GLY A 294 -7.35 -26.77 15.84
N THR A 295 -6.10 -26.56 16.19
CA THR A 295 -4.88 -26.70 15.38
C THR A 295 -5.11 -27.09 13.91
N ALA A 296 -5.24 -26.10 13.03
CA ALA A 296 -4.83 -26.27 11.64
C ALA A 296 -3.31 -26.03 11.61
N THR A 297 -2.56 -27.13 11.57
CA THR A 297 -1.10 -27.13 11.35
C THR A 297 -0.77 -26.38 10.07
N ALA A 298 -0.12 -25.23 10.18
CA ALA A 298 0.51 -24.56 9.06
C ALA A 298 1.64 -25.46 8.53
N ALA A 299 1.56 -25.82 7.26
CA ALA A 299 2.65 -26.51 6.58
C ALA A 299 3.88 -25.58 6.57
N ALA A 300 4.95 -26.06 7.21
CA ALA A 300 6.27 -25.45 7.17
C ALA A 300 6.84 -25.56 5.75
N GLY A 301 6.59 -24.55 4.93
CA GLY A 301 7.38 -24.28 3.74
C GLY A 301 8.50 -23.33 4.14
N ALA A 302 9.73 -23.85 4.24
CA ALA A 302 10.92 -23.03 4.45
C ALA A 302 11.10 -22.09 3.25
N ALA A 303 10.68 -20.84 3.40
CA ALA A 303 11.08 -19.77 2.51
C ALA A 303 12.51 -19.37 2.90
N ARG A 304 13.47 -19.75 2.06
CA ARG A 304 14.83 -19.23 2.12
C ARG A 304 14.75 -17.72 1.96
N THR A 305 15.26 -16.97 2.93
CA THR A 305 15.71 -15.60 2.74
C THR A 305 16.79 -15.62 1.67
N ALA A 306 16.40 -15.36 0.43
CA ALA A 306 17.33 -15.01 -0.61
C ALA A 306 17.73 -13.55 -0.39
N GLU A 307 18.71 -13.32 0.48
CA GLU A 307 19.61 -12.19 0.31
C GLU A 307 20.33 -12.41 -1.04
N ARG A 308 19.74 -11.87 -2.10
CA ARG A 308 20.44 -11.61 -3.35
C ARG A 308 20.27 -10.13 -3.65
N ASN A 309 21.37 -9.40 -3.54
CA ASN A 309 21.56 -8.16 -4.26
C ASN A 309 21.45 -8.48 -5.76
N PRO A 310 20.45 -7.98 -6.51
CA PRO A 310 20.57 -7.95 -7.96
C PRO A 310 21.67 -6.95 -8.30
N SER A 311 22.49 -7.32 -9.26
CA SER A 311 23.50 -6.50 -9.89
C SER A 311 22.97 -5.10 -10.23
N SER A 312 23.88 -4.14 -10.21
CA SER A 312 23.73 -2.71 -10.51
C SER A 312 23.26 -2.36 -11.93
N ASP A 313 22.50 -3.23 -12.60
CA ASP A 313 21.91 -2.92 -13.90
C ASP A 313 20.59 -2.17 -13.67
N LYS A 314 20.59 -0.94 -14.14
CA LYS A 314 19.46 -0.01 -14.07
C LYS A 314 18.33 -0.53 -14.96
N ALA A 315 17.10 -0.59 -14.43
CA ALA A 315 15.94 -1.04 -15.19
C ALA A 315 15.70 -0.16 -16.42
N THR A 316 15.32 -0.79 -17.54
CA THR A 316 14.98 -0.15 -18.80
C THR A 316 13.47 0.02 -18.91
N ILE A 317 13.01 1.25 -19.17
CA ILE A 317 11.61 1.60 -19.33
C ILE A 317 11.40 2.04 -20.78
N LEU A 318 10.47 1.41 -21.50
CA LEU A 318 10.03 1.91 -22.80
C LEU A 318 8.76 2.72 -22.61
N ILE A 319 8.73 3.96 -23.11
CA ILE A 319 7.51 4.75 -23.21
C ILE A 319 7.17 5.09 -24.66
N ALA A 320 5.91 4.89 -25.02
CA ALA A 320 5.35 5.31 -26.30
C ALA A 320 4.22 6.32 -26.10
N ASP A 321 4.36 7.52 -26.65
CA ASP A 321 3.35 8.59 -26.64
C ASP A 321 3.61 9.48 -27.86
N ASP A 322 2.57 9.88 -28.60
CA ASP A 322 2.72 10.73 -29.78
C ASP A 322 2.92 12.22 -29.43
N ASP A 323 2.69 12.57 -28.16
CA ASP A 323 2.97 13.89 -27.60
C ASP A 323 4.41 13.99 -27.08
N ALA A 324 5.25 14.74 -27.79
CA ALA A 324 6.64 14.96 -27.44
C ALA A 324 6.83 15.67 -26.08
N ASP A 325 5.87 16.48 -25.65
CA ASP A 325 5.94 17.17 -24.36
C ASP A 325 5.68 16.16 -23.22
N VAL A 326 4.77 15.21 -23.41
CA VAL A 326 4.53 14.12 -22.45
C VAL A 326 5.76 13.23 -22.34
N LEU A 327 6.38 12.86 -23.47
CA LEU A 327 7.63 12.09 -23.47
C LEU A 327 8.73 12.83 -22.70
N ALA A 328 8.92 14.13 -22.97
CA ALA A 328 9.94 14.94 -22.29
C ALA A 328 9.74 14.97 -20.77
N VAL A 329 8.52 15.23 -20.30
CA VAL A 329 8.20 15.25 -18.86
C VAL A 329 8.49 13.91 -18.19
N ILE A 330 8.17 12.79 -18.87
CA ILE A 330 8.40 11.46 -18.32
C ILE A 330 9.89 11.11 -18.29
N VAL A 331 10.63 11.43 -19.35
CA VAL A 331 12.09 11.26 -19.40
C VAL A 331 12.75 12.06 -18.27
N GLU A 332 12.41 13.34 -18.13
CA GLU A 332 12.93 14.22 -17.08
C GLU A 332 12.58 13.74 -15.66
N THR A 333 11.52 12.95 -15.51
CA THR A 333 11.13 12.37 -14.22
C THR A 333 11.88 11.07 -13.92
N LEU A 334 12.15 10.24 -14.93
CA LEU A 334 12.66 8.88 -14.74
C LEU A 334 14.19 8.80 -14.82
N GLU A 335 14.84 9.56 -15.70
CA GLU A 335 16.30 9.51 -15.83
C GLU A 335 17.06 9.93 -14.55
N PRO A 336 16.64 10.97 -13.79
CA PRO A 336 17.29 11.33 -12.53
C PRO A 336 17.21 10.24 -11.44
N GLU A 337 16.13 9.44 -11.46
CA GLU A 337 15.95 8.27 -10.59
C GLU A 337 16.82 7.08 -11.03
N GLY A 338 17.52 7.22 -12.16
CA GLY A 338 18.55 6.31 -12.62
C GLY A 338 18.08 5.27 -13.64
N TYR A 339 16.88 5.35 -14.19
CA TYR A 339 16.39 4.41 -15.22
C TYR A 339 17.00 4.68 -16.61
N ARG A 340 17.10 3.63 -17.44
CA ARG A 340 17.32 3.79 -18.88
C ARG A 340 15.96 3.98 -19.56
N VAL A 341 15.68 5.16 -20.09
CA VAL A 341 14.39 5.45 -20.74
C VAL A 341 14.55 5.34 -22.26
N LEU A 342 13.68 4.56 -22.87
CA LEU A 342 13.53 4.44 -24.31
C LEU A 342 12.22 5.11 -24.70
N THR A 343 12.23 5.90 -25.77
CA THR A 343 11.04 6.60 -26.25
C THR A 343 10.62 6.12 -27.64
N ALA A 344 9.31 6.05 -27.86
CA ALA A 344 8.69 5.81 -29.16
C ALA A 344 7.55 6.83 -29.35
N THR A 345 7.28 7.21 -30.59
CA THR A 345 6.21 8.17 -30.93
C THR A 345 5.00 7.50 -31.59
N ASP A 346 5.06 6.19 -31.79
CA ASP A 346 3.97 5.39 -32.36
C ASP A 346 4.05 3.93 -31.87
N GLY A 347 2.92 3.21 -32.00
CA GLY A 347 2.81 1.84 -31.50
C GLY A 347 3.59 0.80 -32.29
N GLU A 348 3.93 1.03 -33.56
CA GLU A 348 4.70 0.05 -34.35
C GLU A 348 6.16 0.06 -33.89
N VAL A 349 6.74 1.27 -33.75
CA VAL A 349 8.08 1.46 -33.19
C VAL A 349 8.13 0.92 -31.75
N ALA A 350 7.12 1.19 -30.92
CA ALA A 350 7.05 0.67 -29.55
C ALA A 350 7.07 -0.87 -29.51
N LEU A 351 6.29 -1.54 -30.37
CA LEU A 351 6.25 -3.00 -30.42
C LEU A 351 7.59 -3.58 -30.90
N GLN A 352 8.21 -2.97 -31.90
CA GLN A 352 9.53 -3.38 -32.40
C GLN A 352 10.59 -3.21 -31.31
N MET A 353 10.63 -2.07 -30.64
CA MET A 353 11.58 -1.78 -29.56
C MET A 353 11.37 -2.74 -28.39
N THR A 354 10.13 -3.08 -28.04
CA THR A 354 9.84 -4.07 -26.98
C THR A 354 10.51 -5.41 -27.26
N ARG A 355 10.49 -5.88 -28.52
CA ARG A 355 11.10 -7.16 -28.93
C ARG A 355 12.63 -7.09 -29.00
N VAL A 356 13.18 -5.96 -29.44
CA VAL A 356 14.62 -5.78 -29.66
C VAL A 356 15.34 -5.42 -28.36
N GLU A 357 14.87 -4.39 -27.67
CA GLU A 357 15.53 -3.80 -26.50
C GLU A 357 15.17 -4.52 -25.20
N ARG A 358 14.09 -5.31 -25.20
CA ARG A 358 13.60 -6.09 -24.04
C ARG A 358 13.55 -5.24 -22.76
N PRO A 359 12.73 -4.17 -22.75
CA PRO A 359 12.57 -3.33 -21.56
C PRO A 359 11.96 -4.14 -20.41
N ASP A 360 12.15 -3.68 -19.16
CA ASP A 360 11.59 -4.30 -17.96
C ASP A 360 10.11 -3.95 -17.74
N ILE A 361 9.65 -2.86 -18.36
CA ILE A 361 8.27 -2.37 -18.33
C ILE A 361 7.99 -1.51 -19.57
N VAL A 362 6.76 -1.57 -20.08
CA VAL A 362 6.30 -0.74 -21.21
C VAL A 362 5.19 0.20 -20.76
N VAL A 363 5.32 1.47 -21.08
CA VAL A 363 4.31 2.52 -20.88
C VAL A 363 3.78 2.94 -22.25
N LEU A 364 2.47 2.88 -22.45
CA LEU A 364 1.86 3.18 -23.75
C LEU A 364 0.80 4.26 -23.57
N ASP A 365 0.79 5.29 -24.40
CA ASP A 365 -0.45 6.05 -24.62
C ASP A 365 -1.46 5.12 -25.30
N TRP A 366 -2.69 5.19 -24.83
CA TRP A 366 -3.81 4.60 -25.51
C TRP A 366 -3.90 5.11 -26.95
N MET A 367 -3.93 6.42 -27.12
CA MET A 367 -4.23 7.05 -28.41
C MET A 367 -2.93 7.43 -29.11
N MET A 368 -2.47 6.59 -30.03
CA MET A 368 -1.32 6.90 -30.90
C MET A 368 -1.69 6.74 -32.38
N PRO A 369 -1.08 7.50 -33.30
CA PRO A 369 -1.25 7.32 -34.74
C PRO A 369 -0.85 5.92 -35.19
N GLY A 370 -1.60 5.38 -36.15
CA GLY A 370 -1.35 4.04 -36.69
C GLY A 370 -1.84 2.94 -35.74
N ARG A 371 -0.94 2.39 -34.92
CA ARG A 371 -1.24 1.31 -33.98
C ARG A 371 -1.44 1.90 -32.58
N ASP A 372 -2.66 1.80 -32.06
CA ASP A 372 -2.98 2.26 -30.70
C ASP A 372 -2.32 1.39 -29.62
N GLY A 373 -2.17 1.95 -28.41
CA GLY A 373 -1.49 1.28 -27.29
C GLY A 373 -2.17 -0.03 -26.87
N LEU A 374 -3.49 -0.13 -27.05
CA LEU A 374 -4.24 -1.34 -26.73
C LEU A 374 -3.90 -2.49 -27.69
N SER A 375 -3.78 -2.19 -28.98
CA SER A 375 -3.37 -3.12 -30.02
C SER A 375 -1.92 -3.56 -29.83
N VAL A 376 -1.03 -2.65 -29.42
CA VAL A 376 0.35 -2.99 -29.02
C VAL A 376 0.34 -3.96 -27.84
N CYS A 377 -0.46 -3.69 -26.81
CA CYS A 377 -0.56 -4.57 -25.63
C CYS A 377 -1.00 -5.99 -26.01
N ARG A 378 -2.04 -6.14 -26.86
CA ARG A 378 -2.51 -7.45 -27.33
C ARG A 378 -1.42 -8.23 -28.07
N GLU A 379 -0.59 -7.54 -28.82
CA GLU A 379 0.51 -8.14 -29.57
C GLU A 379 1.67 -8.55 -28.67
N ILE A 380 2.00 -7.75 -27.65
CA ILE A 380 2.93 -8.14 -26.59
C ILE A 380 2.43 -9.43 -25.92
N ARG A 381 1.14 -9.50 -25.54
CA ARG A 381 0.56 -10.68 -24.88
C ARG A 381 0.53 -11.94 -25.77
N ARG A 382 0.51 -11.78 -27.10
CA ARG A 382 0.54 -12.87 -28.08
C ARG A 382 1.96 -13.23 -28.53
N ASP A 383 2.98 -12.53 -28.02
CA ASP A 383 4.35 -12.77 -28.42
C ASP A 383 4.79 -14.19 -28.06
N SER A 384 5.57 -14.80 -28.95
CA SER A 384 6.08 -16.16 -28.78
C SER A 384 7.12 -16.26 -27.67
N ASP A 385 7.81 -15.16 -27.32
CA ASP A 385 8.73 -15.13 -26.19
C ASP A 385 7.93 -14.92 -24.88
N PRO A 386 7.89 -15.91 -23.97
CA PRO A 386 7.13 -15.80 -22.72
C PRO A 386 7.57 -14.62 -21.85
N LYS A 387 8.84 -14.19 -21.95
CA LYS A 387 9.33 -13.04 -21.19
C LYS A 387 8.73 -11.75 -21.72
N VAL A 388 8.61 -11.60 -23.04
CA VAL A 388 7.93 -10.45 -23.67
C VAL A 388 6.44 -10.47 -23.34
N ALA A 389 5.79 -11.64 -23.46
CA ALA A 389 4.37 -11.78 -23.15
C ALA A 389 4.02 -11.45 -21.69
N ALA A 390 4.94 -11.68 -20.76
CA ALA A 390 4.78 -11.39 -19.34
C ALA A 390 5.12 -9.95 -18.94
N LEU A 391 5.63 -9.11 -19.84
CA LEU A 391 6.05 -7.74 -19.50
C LEU A 391 4.90 -6.94 -18.88
N PRO A 392 5.15 -6.22 -17.77
CA PRO A 392 4.22 -5.23 -17.28
C PRO A 392 3.95 -4.16 -18.35
N VAL A 393 2.68 -3.90 -18.66
CA VAL A 393 2.25 -2.86 -19.60
C VAL A 393 1.34 -1.88 -18.86
N VAL A 394 1.80 -0.63 -18.72
CA VAL A 394 1.03 0.46 -18.09
C VAL A 394 0.47 1.37 -19.17
N LEU A 395 -0.85 1.54 -19.21
CA LEU A 395 -1.52 2.37 -20.21
C LEU A 395 -1.78 3.77 -19.68
N ILE A 396 -1.27 4.80 -20.34
CA ILE A 396 -1.64 6.18 -20.08
C ILE A 396 -2.86 6.50 -20.95
N THR A 397 -3.92 7.07 -20.38
CA THR A 397 -5.16 7.35 -21.13
C THR A 397 -5.83 8.64 -20.71
N GLY A 398 -6.34 9.41 -21.66
CA GLY A 398 -7.23 10.55 -21.39
C GLY A 398 -8.69 10.14 -21.14
N ARG A 399 -9.04 8.86 -21.34
CA ARG A 399 -10.39 8.35 -21.15
C ARG A 399 -10.50 7.58 -19.83
N ALA A 400 -11.60 7.80 -19.11
CA ALA A 400 -11.83 7.25 -17.77
C ALA A 400 -13.19 6.56 -17.64
N ASP A 401 -13.88 6.28 -18.75
CA ASP A 401 -15.19 5.64 -18.69
C ASP A 401 -15.08 4.12 -18.45
N ALA A 402 -16.16 3.53 -17.94
CA ALA A 402 -16.20 2.13 -17.55
C ALA A 402 -15.98 1.17 -18.73
N GLN A 403 -16.37 1.58 -19.94
CA GLN A 403 -16.29 0.76 -21.14
C GLN A 403 -14.86 0.68 -21.67
N ASP A 404 -14.16 1.81 -21.72
CA ASP A 404 -12.75 1.89 -22.08
C ASP A 404 -11.91 1.07 -21.08
N THR A 405 -12.24 1.13 -19.79
CA THR A 405 -11.49 0.35 -18.77
C THR A 405 -11.63 -1.17 -19.01
N ALA A 406 -12.81 -1.65 -19.40
CA ALA A 406 -13.06 -3.06 -19.69
C ALA A 406 -12.30 -3.57 -20.94
N ASP A 407 -12.30 -2.77 -22.02
CA ASP A 407 -11.58 -3.10 -23.26
C ASP A 407 -10.05 -3.15 -23.04
N GLY A 408 -9.55 -2.29 -22.15
CA GLY A 408 -8.19 -2.29 -21.60
C GLY A 408 -7.78 -3.65 -21.02
N PHE A 409 -8.63 -4.23 -20.17
CA PHE A 409 -8.32 -5.49 -19.50
C PHE A 409 -8.40 -6.70 -20.42
N ASP A 410 -9.35 -6.73 -21.35
CA ASP A 410 -9.44 -7.82 -22.33
C ASP A 410 -8.19 -7.88 -23.24
N ALA A 411 -7.46 -6.77 -23.36
CA ALA A 411 -6.17 -6.73 -24.03
C ALA A 411 -4.99 -7.23 -23.20
N GLY A 412 -5.15 -7.37 -21.88
CA GLY A 412 -4.10 -7.81 -20.96
C GLY A 412 -3.24 -6.68 -20.39
N VAL A 413 -3.73 -5.44 -20.37
CA VAL A 413 -3.06 -4.30 -19.71
C VAL A 413 -2.82 -4.63 -18.23
N THR A 414 -1.66 -4.24 -17.71
CA THR A 414 -1.26 -4.52 -16.32
C THR A 414 -1.81 -3.49 -15.35
N ASP A 415 -1.75 -2.21 -15.73
CA ASP A 415 -2.22 -1.07 -14.94
C ASP A 415 -2.48 0.13 -15.86
N TYR A 416 -3.10 1.20 -15.35
CA TYR A 416 -3.27 2.44 -16.09
C TYR A 416 -3.00 3.70 -15.27
N LEU A 417 -2.81 4.80 -15.98
CA LEU A 417 -2.67 6.13 -15.43
C LEU A 417 -3.48 7.13 -16.27
N THR A 418 -4.35 7.94 -15.64
CA THR A 418 -5.15 8.92 -16.41
C THR A 418 -4.39 10.19 -16.69
N LYS A 419 -4.55 10.74 -17.90
CA LYS A 419 -4.21 12.13 -18.20
C LYS A 419 -5.31 13.06 -17.65
N PRO A 420 -4.97 14.20 -17.02
CA PRO A 420 -3.61 14.58 -16.61
C PRO A 420 -3.15 13.79 -15.36
N PHE A 421 -1.87 13.45 -15.29
CA PHE A 421 -1.26 12.78 -14.13
C PHE A 421 -0.13 13.62 -13.54
N LYS A 422 0.20 13.36 -12.27
CA LYS A 422 1.43 13.87 -11.65
C LYS A 422 2.58 12.92 -11.99
N PRO A 423 3.77 13.42 -12.40
CA PRO A 423 4.89 12.54 -12.75
C PRO A 423 5.34 11.62 -11.60
N THR A 424 5.23 12.08 -10.36
CA THR A 424 5.51 11.26 -9.16
C THR A 424 4.59 10.03 -9.05
N HIS A 425 3.33 10.13 -9.51
CA HIS A 425 2.41 8.99 -9.50
C HIS A 425 2.80 7.94 -10.55
N LEU A 426 3.26 8.39 -11.72
CA LEU A 426 3.82 7.49 -12.73
C LEU A 426 5.02 6.74 -12.17
N LEU A 427 5.98 7.47 -11.58
CA LEU A 427 7.19 6.90 -11.00
C LEU A 427 6.87 5.82 -9.95
N ALA A 428 5.96 6.09 -9.01
CA ALA A 428 5.60 5.13 -7.97
C ALA A 428 4.92 3.87 -8.52
N ARG A 429 4.06 4.00 -9.55
CA ARG A 429 3.47 2.84 -10.23
C ARG A 429 4.54 2.00 -10.90
N LEU A 430 5.45 2.63 -11.66
CA LEU A 430 6.53 1.93 -12.35
C LEU A 430 7.46 1.23 -11.36
N GLN A 431 7.86 1.91 -10.27
CA GLN A 431 8.64 1.32 -9.18
C GLN A 431 7.97 0.06 -8.62
N SER A 432 6.67 0.15 -8.30
CA SER A 432 5.91 -0.96 -7.74
C SER A 432 5.87 -2.17 -8.70
N TRP A 433 5.71 -1.95 -10.00
CA TRP A 433 5.69 -3.02 -10.99
C TRP A 433 7.07 -3.61 -11.29
N LEU A 434 8.11 -2.78 -11.39
CA LEU A 434 9.49 -3.22 -11.57
C LEU A 434 9.97 -4.10 -10.41
N MET A 435 9.60 -3.75 -9.17
CA MET A 435 9.94 -4.57 -7.99
C MET A 435 9.20 -5.91 -7.97
N ARG A 436 8.02 -6.01 -8.60
CA ARG A 436 7.29 -7.27 -8.75
C ARG A 436 7.90 -8.18 -9.81
N SER A 437 8.45 -7.61 -10.90
CA SER A 437 8.97 -8.35 -12.06
C SER A 437 10.42 -8.83 -11.89
N GLN A 438 11.22 -8.25 -10.99
CA GLN A 438 12.60 -8.69 -10.69
C GLN A 438 12.71 -10.05 -9.96
N ARG A 439 11.63 -10.84 -9.90
CA ARG A 439 11.62 -12.19 -9.35
C ARG A 439 11.96 -13.20 -10.45
N ASP A 440 13.25 -13.43 -10.68
CA ASP A 440 13.79 -14.64 -11.33
C ASP A 440 14.82 -15.32 -10.40
#